data_AF-A0A847LQC8-F1
#
_entry.id   AF-A0A847LQC8-F1
#
_cell.length_a   1.000
_cell.length_b   1.000
_cell.length_c   1.000
_cell.angle_alpha   90.00
_cell.angle_beta   90.00
_cell.angle_gamma   90.00
#
_symmetry.space_group_name_H-M   'P 1'
#
loop_
_entity.id
_entity.type
_entity.pdbx_description
1 polymer ?
#
loop_
_entity_poly.entity_id
_entity_poly.type
_entity_poly.pdbx_seq_one_letter_code
_entity_poly.pdbx_strand_id
1 'polypeptide(L)'
;MKNEGQSSKNIFVRFWNWLKATAWIQPLLIVGIIFAIIFSIPAISGAIQDNQSRRNNPFTYYSNNQITLNQNKKNNAYDFVSNYFDEVNEKNPLIGEKFFLVIVDENCQACESAQPGFKHFQDLYKSELKGYKQTVRTIFADEETDENLITSPFKTWLSSDATISLLEEAVDTTKDRPYYQQNMLGQSSYEAADSLLKDISEPSEDSGFYTPTVFLFDFTEEASTKGVIETFVSIPGNTNAERAYFLYQAWTSTGVFAG
;
A
#
# COMPACT_ATOMS: atom_id res chain seq x y z
N MET A 1 0.25 -42.52 7.17
CA MET A 1 1.52 -41.83 6.80
C MET A 1 2.09 -42.53 5.57
N LYS A 2 1.88 -41.99 4.37
CA LYS A 2 2.50 -42.48 3.12
C LYS A 2 3.55 -41.46 2.69
N ASN A 3 4.80 -41.91 2.62
CA ASN A 3 5.96 -41.13 2.19
C ASN A 3 5.99 -41.07 0.65
N GLU A 4 5.57 -39.95 0.05
CA GLU A 4 5.74 -39.67 -1.38
C GLU A 4 6.97 -38.79 -1.68
N GLY A 5 7.88 -38.61 -0.72
CA GLY A 5 9.07 -37.74 -0.87
C GLY A 5 10.35 -38.42 -1.38
N GLN A 6 10.37 -39.73 -1.62
CA GLN A 6 11.62 -40.48 -1.81
C GLN A 6 11.88 -40.97 -3.26
N SER A 7 10.97 -40.70 -4.20
CA SER A 7 11.08 -41.19 -5.58
C SER A 7 11.95 -40.27 -6.48
N SER A 8 11.79 -38.94 -6.41
CA SER A 8 12.45 -37.99 -7.32
C SER A 8 13.96 -37.86 -7.09
N LYS A 9 14.40 -37.84 -5.83
CA LYS A 9 15.83 -37.74 -5.46
C LYS A 9 16.64 -38.93 -5.97
N ASN A 10 16.05 -40.13 -5.97
CA ASN A 10 16.72 -41.34 -6.46
C ASN A 10 16.88 -41.36 -7.98
N ILE A 11 15.94 -40.76 -8.73
CA ILE A 11 16.02 -40.67 -10.19
C ILE A 11 17.09 -39.66 -10.62
N PHE A 12 17.15 -38.48 -9.98
CA PHE A 12 18.15 -37.47 -10.30
C PHE A 12 19.58 -37.92 -9.99
N VAL A 13 19.79 -38.60 -8.86
CA VAL A 13 21.12 -39.13 -8.49
C VAL A 13 21.56 -40.25 -9.44
N ARG A 14 20.64 -41.14 -9.86
CA ARG A 14 20.92 -42.18 -10.86
C ARG A 14 21.24 -41.59 -12.23
N PHE A 15 20.47 -40.60 -12.66
CA PHE A 15 20.73 -39.86 -13.90
C PHE A 15 22.10 -39.15 -13.84
N TRP A 16 22.41 -38.50 -12.73
CA TRP A 16 23.69 -37.79 -12.53
C TRP A 16 24.89 -38.73 -12.55
N ASN A 17 24.77 -39.93 -11.96
CA ASN A 17 25.82 -40.94 -11.99
C ASN A 17 25.99 -41.58 -13.38
N TRP A 18 24.89 -41.82 -14.11
CA TRP A 18 24.94 -42.27 -15.50
C TRP A 18 25.61 -41.25 -16.42
N LEU A 19 25.30 -39.96 -16.22
CA LEU A 19 25.87 -38.86 -16.97
C LEU A 19 27.38 -38.74 -16.71
N LYS A 20 27.82 -38.92 -15.46
CA LYS A 20 29.26 -38.96 -15.11
C LYS A 20 30.02 -40.17 -15.67
N ALA A 21 29.37 -41.33 -15.79
CA ALA A 21 30.01 -42.57 -16.27
C ALA A 21 30.21 -42.62 -17.79
N THR A 22 29.61 -41.68 -18.53
CA THR A 22 29.53 -41.71 -19.99
C THR A 22 30.48 -40.69 -20.62
N ALA A 23 31.72 -41.10 -20.91
CA ALA A 23 32.79 -40.20 -21.37
C ALA A 23 32.48 -39.44 -22.68
N TRP A 24 31.65 -39.98 -23.57
CA TRP A 24 31.25 -39.31 -24.82
C TRP A 24 30.20 -38.21 -24.64
N ILE A 25 29.54 -38.15 -23.47
CA ILE A 25 28.54 -37.11 -23.15
C ILE A 25 29.22 -35.79 -22.72
N GLN A 26 30.49 -35.85 -22.27
CA GLN A 26 31.21 -34.70 -21.71
C GLN A 26 31.36 -33.53 -22.70
N PRO A 27 31.76 -33.75 -23.97
CA PRO A 27 31.84 -32.66 -24.95
C PRO A 27 30.46 -32.08 -25.27
N LEU A 28 29.44 -32.94 -25.36
CA LEU A 28 28.07 -32.57 -25.69
C LEU A 28 27.42 -31.72 -24.58
N LEU A 29 27.74 -32.01 -23.32
CA LEU A 29 27.27 -31.25 -22.17
C LEU A 29 27.91 -29.87 -22.07
N ILE A 30 29.21 -29.74 -22.38
CA ILE A 30 29.88 -28.44 -22.44
C ILE A 30 29.24 -27.55 -23.51
N VAL A 31 28.99 -28.10 -24.71
CA VAL A 31 28.31 -27.38 -25.80
C VAL A 31 26.88 -27.01 -25.41
N GLY A 32 26.13 -27.92 -24.78
CA GLY A 32 24.77 -27.66 -24.30
C GLY A 32 24.70 -26.55 -23.24
N ILE A 33 25.66 -26.48 -22.31
CA ILE A 33 25.74 -25.40 -21.31
C ILE A 33 26.06 -24.06 -21.99
N ILE A 34 26.98 -24.03 -22.96
CA ILE A 34 27.31 -22.80 -23.69
C ILE A 34 26.10 -22.28 -24.46
N PHE A 35 25.38 -23.16 -25.18
CA PHE A 35 24.13 -22.77 -25.86
C PHE A 35 23.03 -22.35 -24.87
N ALA A 36 22.88 -23.03 -23.74
CA ALA A 36 21.93 -22.64 -22.70
C ALA A 36 22.26 -21.24 -22.18
N ILE A 37 23.53 -20.91 -21.91
CA ILE A 37 23.95 -19.57 -21.48
C ILE A 37 23.61 -18.54 -22.57
N ILE A 38 23.96 -18.80 -23.83
CA ILE A 38 23.71 -17.87 -24.95
C ILE A 38 22.21 -17.63 -25.17
N PHE A 39 21.39 -18.68 -25.14
CA PHE A 39 19.93 -18.58 -25.25
C PHE A 39 19.24 -18.04 -23.98
N SER A 40 19.92 -18.02 -22.83
CA SER A 40 19.41 -17.41 -21.59
C SER A 40 19.58 -15.89 -21.56
N ILE A 41 20.51 -15.33 -22.36
CA ILE A 41 20.79 -13.89 -22.34
C ILE A 41 19.55 -13.06 -22.75
N PRO A 42 18.79 -13.38 -23.82
CA PRO A 42 17.57 -12.65 -24.17
C PRO A 42 16.46 -12.75 -23.12
N ALA A 43 16.33 -13.91 -22.46
CA ALA A 43 15.30 -14.16 -21.45
C ALA A 43 15.61 -13.44 -20.11
N ILE A 44 16.89 -13.36 -19.74
CA ILE A 44 17.32 -12.66 -18.52
C ILE A 44 17.32 -11.14 -18.74
N SER A 45 17.72 -10.64 -19.92
CA SER A 45 17.66 -9.21 -20.21
C SER A 45 16.21 -8.70 -20.27
N GLY A 46 15.28 -9.48 -20.85
CA GLY A 46 13.85 -9.15 -20.87
C GLY A 46 13.20 -9.21 -19.48
N ALA A 47 13.51 -10.23 -18.67
CA ALA A 47 13.00 -10.34 -17.30
C ALA A 47 13.57 -9.27 -16.34
N ILE A 48 14.79 -8.78 -16.59
CA ILE A 48 15.38 -7.66 -15.84
C ILE A 48 14.76 -6.33 -16.28
N GLN A 49 14.51 -6.11 -17.59
CA GLN A 49 13.81 -4.93 -18.08
C GLN A 49 12.36 -4.88 -17.59
N ASP A 50 11.63 -5.99 -17.60
CA ASP A 50 10.26 -6.05 -17.06
C ASP A 50 10.22 -5.88 -15.53
N ASN A 51 11.22 -6.39 -14.79
CA ASN A 51 11.35 -6.11 -13.36
C ASN A 51 11.77 -4.66 -13.07
N GLN A 52 12.52 -4.01 -13.95
CA GLN A 52 12.96 -2.63 -13.78
C GLN A 52 11.84 -1.63 -14.10
N SER A 53 11.03 -1.91 -15.12
CA SER A 53 9.78 -1.20 -15.43
C SER A 53 8.73 -1.35 -14.32
N ARG A 54 8.60 -2.56 -13.75
CA ARG A 54 7.74 -2.81 -12.58
C ARG A 54 8.28 -2.21 -11.28
N ARG A 55 9.60 -2.14 -11.09
CA ARG A 55 10.22 -1.50 -9.90
C ARG A 55 10.11 0.02 -9.87
N ASN A 56 9.93 0.65 -11.03
CA ASN A 56 9.82 2.10 -11.15
C ASN A 56 8.37 2.60 -11.31
N ASN A 57 7.38 1.72 -11.29
CA ASN A 57 5.98 2.12 -11.29
C ASN A 57 5.55 2.46 -9.84
N PRO A 58 5.14 3.72 -9.56
CA PRO A 58 4.56 4.11 -8.27
C PRO A 58 3.46 3.17 -7.78
N PHE A 59 2.66 2.61 -8.69
CA PHE A 59 1.56 1.72 -8.35
C PHE A 59 2.01 0.32 -7.91
N THR A 60 3.22 -0.13 -8.27
CA THR A 60 3.80 -1.34 -7.66
C THR A 60 4.05 -1.14 -6.17
N TYR A 61 4.49 0.06 -5.77
CA TYR A 61 4.66 0.38 -4.34
C TYR A 61 3.32 0.34 -3.62
N TYR A 62 2.28 0.96 -4.18
CA TYR A 62 0.95 0.94 -3.59
C TYR A 62 0.37 -0.48 -3.56
N SER A 63 0.42 -1.25 -4.65
CA SER A 63 -0.07 -2.63 -4.70
C SER A 63 0.60 -3.55 -3.67
N ASN A 64 1.91 -3.38 -3.41
CA ASN A 64 2.61 -4.13 -2.36
C ASN A 64 2.13 -3.81 -0.93
N ASN A 65 1.46 -2.67 -0.73
CA ASN A 65 0.91 -2.22 0.55
C ASN A 65 -0.62 -2.29 0.58
N GLN A 66 -1.25 -2.89 -0.43
CA GLN A 66 -2.70 -2.89 -0.59
C GLN A 66 -3.42 -3.72 0.48
N ILE A 67 -4.47 -3.15 1.05
CA ILE A 67 -5.60 -3.87 1.64
C ILE A 67 -6.68 -3.96 0.57
N THR A 68 -7.10 -5.17 0.25
CA THR A 68 -7.99 -5.45 -0.90
C THR A 68 -9.44 -5.18 -0.56
N LEU A 69 -10.23 -4.81 -1.57
CA LEU A 69 -11.69 -4.70 -1.46
C LEU A 69 -12.42 -6.03 -1.64
N ASN A 70 -11.69 -7.12 -1.95
CA ASN A 70 -12.26 -8.45 -2.01
C ASN A 70 -12.49 -9.00 -0.59
N GLN A 71 -13.76 -9.13 -0.19
CA GLN A 71 -14.17 -9.59 1.15
C GLN A 71 -13.69 -11.02 1.47
N ASN A 72 -13.43 -11.82 0.44
CA ASN A 72 -13.02 -13.22 0.59
C ASN A 72 -11.51 -13.38 0.80
N LYS A 73 -10.73 -12.29 0.71
CA LYS A 73 -9.28 -12.31 0.91
C LYS A 73 -8.92 -11.90 2.34
N LYS A 74 -7.80 -12.41 2.82
CA LYS A 74 -7.19 -11.92 4.06
C LYS A 74 -6.67 -10.50 3.85
N ASN A 75 -6.68 -9.68 4.90
CA ASN A 75 -6.21 -8.29 4.85
C ASN A 75 -7.05 -7.45 3.87
N ASN A 76 -8.37 -7.49 4.04
CA ASN A 76 -9.32 -6.72 3.25
C ASN A 76 -9.77 -5.45 4.00
N ALA A 77 -10.29 -4.48 3.25
CA ALA A 77 -10.72 -3.20 3.81
C ALA A 77 -11.94 -3.33 4.74
N TYR A 78 -12.82 -4.31 4.54
CA TYR A 78 -13.99 -4.52 5.41
C TYR A 78 -13.58 -5.02 6.80
N ASP A 79 -12.65 -5.97 6.88
CA ASP A 79 -12.04 -6.40 8.14
C ASP A 79 -11.32 -5.24 8.82
N PHE A 80 -10.63 -4.38 8.05
CA PHE A 80 -10.00 -3.18 8.60
C PHE A 80 -11.03 -2.26 9.28
N VAL A 81 -12.12 -1.91 8.59
CA VAL A 81 -13.18 -1.06 9.15
C VAL A 81 -13.86 -1.76 10.35
N SER A 82 -14.11 -3.06 10.27
CA SER A 82 -14.66 -3.81 11.41
C SER A 82 -13.74 -3.78 12.63
N ASN A 83 -12.43 -3.92 12.42
CA ASN A 83 -11.45 -3.82 13.50
C ASN A 83 -11.32 -2.38 14.03
N TYR A 84 -11.58 -1.35 13.22
CA TYR A 84 -11.57 0.04 13.68
C TYR A 84 -12.56 0.25 14.84
N PHE A 85 -13.80 -0.26 14.68
CA PHE A 85 -14.86 -0.10 15.68
C PHE A 85 -14.88 -1.16 16.78
N ASP A 86 -14.04 -2.20 16.70
CA ASP A 86 -13.95 -3.27 17.69
C ASP A 86 -12.95 -2.94 18.81
N GLU A 87 -13.30 -1.95 19.63
CA GLU A 87 -12.46 -1.46 20.74
C GLU A 87 -12.34 -2.42 21.92
N VAL A 88 -13.27 -3.37 22.04
CA VAL A 88 -13.36 -4.31 23.20
C VAL A 88 -12.46 -5.53 23.00
N ASN A 89 -11.99 -5.76 21.77
CA ASN A 89 -11.23 -6.94 21.41
C ASN A 89 -9.73 -6.73 21.62
N GLU A 90 -9.19 -7.33 22.70
CA GLU A 90 -7.75 -7.31 23.00
C GLU A 90 -6.87 -7.97 21.91
N LYS A 91 -7.46 -8.71 20.97
CA LYS A 91 -6.76 -9.30 19.81
C LYS A 91 -6.91 -8.48 18.54
N ASN A 92 -7.48 -7.28 18.62
CA ASN A 92 -7.64 -6.38 17.49
C ASN A 92 -6.25 -6.10 16.87
N PRO A 93 -6.06 -6.41 15.57
CA PRO A 93 -4.76 -6.29 14.90
C PRO A 93 -4.29 -4.85 14.72
N LEU A 94 -5.14 -3.86 15.02
CA LEU A 94 -4.78 -2.45 15.00
C LEU A 94 -4.11 -2.00 16.30
N ILE A 95 -4.30 -2.71 17.42
CA ILE A 95 -3.71 -2.30 18.71
C ILE A 95 -2.18 -2.20 18.59
N GLY A 96 -1.65 -1.04 18.95
CA GLY A 96 -0.21 -0.77 18.90
C GLY A 96 0.33 -0.39 17.53
N GLU A 97 -0.51 -0.32 16.49
CA GLU A 97 -0.09 0.07 15.15
C GLU A 97 -0.25 1.58 14.92
N LYS A 98 0.64 2.12 14.09
CA LYS A 98 0.52 3.47 13.51
C LYS A 98 0.87 3.38 12.03
N PHE A 99 0.04 3.95 11.16
CA PHE A 99 0.23 3.84 9.72
C PHE A 99 -0.58 4.90 8.96
N PHE A 100 -0.14 5.19 7.75
CA PHE A 100 -0.93 5.91 6.77
C PHE A 100 -1.81 4.94 5.98
N LEU A 101 -3.10 5.21 5.88
CA LEU A 101 -3.98 4.61 4.89
C LEU A 101 -4.11 5.58 3.70
N VAL A 102 -3.76 5.13 2.51
CA VAL A 102 -3.76 5.94 1.29
C VAL A 102 -4.75 5.36 0.30
N ILE A 103 -5.80 6.10 -0.01
CA ILE A 103 -6.71 5.78 -1.12
C ILE A 103 -6.10 6.36 -2.39
N VAL A 104 -5.84 5.51 -3.37
CA VAL A 104 -5.18 5.85 -4.65
C VAL A 104 -6.02 5.37 -5.84
N ASP A 105 -5.73 5.89 -7.03
CA ASP A 105 -6.28 5.44 -8.31
C ASP A 105 -5.12 5.32 -9.30
N GLU A 106 -5.10 4.32 -10.19
CA GLU A 106 -4.00 4.14 -11.15
C GLU A 106 -3.88 5.31 -12.15
N ASN A 107 -4.95 6.08 -12.37
CA ASN A 107 -4.98 7.22 -13.27
C ASN A 107 -4.78 8.57 -12.55
N CYS A 108 -4.25 8.56 -11.33
CA CYS A 108 -4.07 9.73 -10.50
C CYS A 108 -2.61 10.24 -10.50
N GLN A 109 -2.34 11.35 -11.21
CA GLN A 109 -1.01 11.97 -11.27
C GLN A 109 -0.50 12.46 -9.89
N ALA A 110 -1.41 12.92 -9.04
CA ALA A 110 -1.07 13.30 -7.67
C ALA A 110 -0.62 12.08 -6.83
N CYS A 111 -1.19 10.90 -7.10
CA CYS A 111 -0.83 9.64 -6.46
C CYS A 111 0.57 9.19 -6.91
N GLU A 112 0.90 9.32 -8.20
CA GLU A 112 2.26 9.10 -8.70
C GLU A 112 3.28 10.04 -8.03
N SER A 113 2.92 11.31 -7.89
CA SER A 113 3.80 12.34 -7.31
C SER A 113 3.99 12.19 -5.80
N ALA A 114 2.98 11.66 -5.10
CA ALA A 114 2.98 11.37 -3.68
C ALA A 114 3.90 10.18 -3.31
N GLN A 115 3.98 9.16 -4.17
CA GLN A 115 4.64 7.89 -3.86
C GLN A 115 6.11 8.05 -3.43
N PRO A 116 6.95 8.83 -4.13
CA PRO A 116 8.34 9.02 -3.72
C PRO A 116 8.46 9.66 -2.33
N GLY A 117 7.49 10.48 -1.92
CA GLY A 117 7.42 11.07 -0.58
C GLY A 117 7.32 10.00 0.51
N PHE A 118 6.41 9.04 0.37
CA PHE A 118 6.28 7.91 1.31
C PHE A 118 7.53 7.05 1.38
N LYS A 119 8.13 6.74 0.22
CA LYS A 119 9.38 5.96 0.17
C LYS A 119 10.52 6.67 0.89
N HIS A 120 10.73 7.96 0.59
CA HIS A 120 11.74 8.76 1.26
C HIS A 120 11.46 8.92 2.76
N PHE A 121 10.19 9.06 3.16
CA PHE A 121 9.79 9.10 4.56
C PHE A 121 10.21 7.83 5.30
N GLN A 122 9.90 6.66 4.72
CA GLN A 122 10.27 5.36 5.27
C GLN A 122 11.79 5.16 5.38
N ASP A 123 12.53 5.65 4.39
CA ASP A 123 13.99 5.53 4.34
C ASP A 123 14.69 6.50 5.31
N LEU A 124 14.28 7.77 5.34
CA LEU A 124 14.93 8.83 6.12
C LEU A 124 14.61 8.76 7.61
N TYR A 125 13.36 8.45 7.97
CA TYR A 125 12.87 8.51 9.35
C TYR A 125 12.71 7.13 9.98
N LYS A 126 13.49 6.14 9.51
CA LYS A 126 13.39 4.74 9.97
C LYS A 126 13.48 4.57 11.50
N SER A 127 14.25 5.42 12.20
CA SER A 127 14.32 5.42 13.66
C SER A 127 12.99 5.79 14.32
N GLU A 128 12.29 6.76 13.73
CA GLU A 128 11.04 7.34 14.25
C GLU A 128 9.82 6.43 14.01
N LEU A 129 9.95 5.51 13.05
CA LEU A 129 8.93 4.50 12.78
C LEU A 129 8.88 3.41 13.86
N LYS A 130 9.73 3.45 14.90
CA LYS A 130 9.74 2.51 16.04
C LYS A 130 9.65 1.02 15.68
N GLY A 131 10.03 0.65 14.44
CA GLY A 131 9.95 -0.71 13.94
C GLY A 131 8.57 -1.20 13.44
N TYR A 132 7.58 -0.31 13.25
CA TYR A 132 6.30 -0.69 12.65
C TYR A 132 6.50 -1.32 11.27
N LYS A 133 5.87 -2.48 11.05
CA LYS A 133 6.14 -3.31 9.85
C LYS A 133 5.48 -2.77 8.59
N GLN A 134 4.33 -2.10 8.73
CA GLN A 134 3.54 -1.63 7.60
C GLN A 134 3.03 -0.20 7.88
N THR A 135 3.93 0.77 7.73
CA THR A 135 3.65 2.19 8.00
C THR A 135 2.80 2.86 6.93
N VAL A 136 2.58 2.18 5.79
CA VAL A 136 1.70 2.60 4.70
C VAL A 136 0.84 1.41 4.31
N ARG A 137 -0.47 1.63 4.20
CA ARG A 137 -1.48 0.72 3.68
C ARG A 137 -2.23 1.45 2.59
N THR A 138 -2.69 0.74 1.55
CA THR A 138 -3.41 1.40 0.46
C THR A 138 -4.72 0.72 0.11
N ILE A 139 -5.67 1.50 -0.38
CA ILE A 139 -6.88 1.01 -1.05
C ILE A 139 -6.87 1.61 -2.46
N PHE A 140 -7.14 0.79 -3.48
CA PHE A 140 -7.29 1.29 -4.85
C PHE A 140 -8.78 1.60 -5.10
N ALA A 141 -9.06 2.84 -5.47
CA ALA A 141 -10.41 3.31 -5.81
C ALA A 141 -10.95 2.67 -7.10
N ASP A 142 -10.03 2.20 -7.94
CA ASP A 142 -10.22 1.50 -9.21
C ASP A 142 -9.90 -0.01 -9.10
N GLU A 143 -9.86 -0.58 -7.88
CA GLU A 143 -9.66 -2.02 -7.71
C GLU A 143 -10.80 -2.81 -8.36
N GLU A 144 -10.42 -3.70 -9.28
CA GLU A 144 -11.29 -4.73 -9.81
C GLU A 144 -11.14 -6.02 -8.99
N THR A 145 -12.26 -6.70 -8.73
CA THR A 145 -12.28 -7.98 -8.02
C THR A 145 -12.99 -9.05 -8.83
N ASP A 146 -12.73 -10.32 -8.52
CA ASP A 146 -13.42 -11.45 -9.16
C ASP A 146 -14.91 -11.58 -8.77
N GLU A 147 -15.44 -10.65 -7.96
CA GLU A 147 -16.82 -10.66 -7.50
C GLU A 147 -17.77 -10.07 -8.57
N ASN A 148 -18.90 -10.72 -8.80
CA ASN A 148 -19.92 -10.23 -9.72
C ASN A 148 -20.75 -9.12 -9.06
N LEU A 149 -20.19 -7.93 -8.97
CA LEU A 149 -20.86 -6.76 -8.42
C LEU A 149 -21.56 -5.94 -9.52
N ILE A 150 -22.69 -5.32 -9.16
CA ILE A 150 -23.42 -4.39 -10.05
C ILE A 150 -22.67 -3.05 -10.15
N THR A 151 -22.01 -2.65 -9.06
CA THR A 151 -21.23 -1.43 -8.92
C THR A 151 -19.77 -1.81 -8.62
N SER A 152 -18.80 -0.92 -8.85
CA SER A 152 -17.39 -1.23 -8.56
C SER A 152 -17.18 -1.64 -7.09
N PRO A 153 -16.17 -2.47 -6.78
CA PRO A 153 -15.84 -2.88 -5.42
C PRO A 153 -15.66 -1.68 -4.47
N PHE A 154 -15.00 -0.62 -4.94
CA PHE A 154 -14.75 0.57 -4.13
C PHE A 154 -16.02 1.34 -3.80
N LYS A 155 -16.92 1.54 -4.77
CA LYS A 155 -18.22 2.17 -4.50
C LYS A 155 -19.04 1.32 -3.52
N THR A 156 -19.02 0.00 -3.67
CA THR A 156 -19.71 -0.92 -2.75
C THR A 156 -19.16 -0.81 -1.31
N TRP A 157 -17.84 -0.69 -1.16
CA TRP A 157 -17.20 -0.49 0.14
C TRP A 157 -17.50 0.89 0.74
N LEU A 158 -17.41 1.95 -0.06
CA LEU A 158 -17.71 3.32 0.34
C LEU A 158 -19.16 3.49 0.80
N SER A 159 -20.12 2.81 0.16
CA SER A 159 -21.54 2.89 0.51
C SER A 159 -21.95 2.06 1.73
N SER A 160 -21.02 1.36 2.40
CA SER A 160 -21.35 0.61 3.60
C SER A 160 -21.42 1.53 4.83
N ASP A 161 -22.42 1.34 5.69
CA ASP A 161 -22.65 2.17 6.88
C ASP A 161 -21.39 2.31 7.74
N ALA A 162 -20.64 1.22 7.93
CA ALA A 162 -19.41 1.22 8.73
C ALA A 162 -18.31 2.08 8.09
N THR A 163 -18.13 2.01 6.76
CA THR A 163 -17.15 2.85 6.07
C THR A 163 -17.57 4.32 6.10
N ILE A 164 -18.88 4.62 5.94
CA ILE A 164 -19.39 5.99 6.05
C ILE A 164 -19.09 6.54 7.45
N SER A 165 -19.41 5.81 8.51
CA SER A 165 -19.11 6.24 9.89
C SER A 165 -17.62 6.46 10.13
N LEU A 166 -16.74 5.63 9.54
CA LEU A 166 -15.29 5.83 9.63
C LEU A 166 -14.87 7.14 8.96
N LEU A 167 -15.38 7.42 7.76
CA LEU A 167 -15.04 8.61 6.99
C LEU A 167 -15.58 9.88 7.64
N GLU A 168 -16.79 9.85 8.20
CA GLU A 168 -17.35 10.94 9.00
C GLU A 168 -16.47 11.25 10.21
N GLU A 169 -16.08 10.23 10.99
CA GLU A 169 -15.20 10.41 12.15
C GLU A 169 -13.81 10.94 11.76
N ALA A 170 -13.28 10.47 10.63
CA ALA A 170 -12.02 10.95 10.06
C ALA A 170 -12.10 12.43 9.70
N VAL A 171 -13.16 12.84 9.01
CA VAL A 171 -13.40 14.21 8.57
C VAL A 171 -13.60 15.15 9.77
N ASP A 172 -14.41 14.74 10.75
CA ASP A 172 -14.64 15.54 11.96
C ASP A 172 -13.35 15.72 12.75
N THR A 173 -12.57 14.65 12.92
CA THR A 173 -11.29 14.73 13.61
C THR A 173 -10.32 15.66 12.89
N THR A 174 -10.35 15.71 11.56
CA THR A 174 -9.42 16.50 10.74
C THR A 174 -9.60 18.00 10.93
N LYS A 175 -10.83 18.47 11.16
CA LYS A 175 -11.11 19.90 11.32
C LYS A 175 -10.38 20.49 12.52
N ASP A 176 -10.10 19.71 13.56
CA ASP A 176 -9.34 20.17 14.73
C ASP A 176 -7.82 20.07 14.57
N ARG A 177 -7.32 19.60 13.42
CA ARG A 177 -5.90 19.32 13.22
C ARG A 177 -5.12 20.49 12.64
N PRO A 178 -3.81 20.60 12.96
CA PRO A 178 -3.01 21.75 12.53
C PRO A 178 -2.97 21.95 11.02
N TYR A 179 -2.99 20.89 10.21
CA TYR A 179 -2.94 21.06 8.76
C TYR A 179 -4.18 21.74 8.20
N TYR A 180 -5.37 21.34 8.67
CA TYR A 180 -6.62 22.04 8.34
C TYR A 180 -6.60 23.49 8.88
N GLN A 181 -6.29 23.67 10.17
CA GLN A 181 -6.37 24.98 10.84
C GLN A 181 -5.36 26.02 10.32
N GLN A 182 -4.23 25.58 9.76
CA GLN A 182 -3.18 26.50 9.29
C GLN A 182 -3.11 26.59 7.77
N ASN A 183 -3.47 25.52 7.06
CA ASN A 183 -3.26 25.40 5.62
C ASN A 183 -4.51 25.03 4.85
N MET A 184 -5.68 24.86 5.50
CA MET A 184 -6.95 24.54 4.85
C MET A 184 -6.83 23.32 3.93
N LEU A 185 -6.05 22.30 4.34
CA LEU A 185 -5.74 21.11 3.52
C LEU A 185 -5.11 21.43 2.15
N GLY A 186 -4.38 22.55 2.06
CA GLY A 186 -3.81 23.06 0.81
C GLY A 186 -4.81 23.77 -0.11
N GLN A 187 -6.04 24.01 0.37
CA GLN A 187 -7.06 24.74 -0.36
C GLN A 187 -6.91 26.27 -0.21
N SER A 188 -7.62 27.01 -1.08
CA SER A 188 -7.58 28.47 -1.08
C SER A 188 -8.45 29.12 0.01
N SER A 189 -9.39 28.38 0.60
CA SER A 189 -10.26 28.85 1.68
C SER A 189 -10.80 27.69 2.53
N TYR A 190 -11.33 28.01 3.72
CA TYR A 190 -12.01 27.04 4.58
C TYR A 190 -13.24 26.43 3.91
N GLU A 191 -13.99 27.21 3.13
CA GLU A 191 -15.16 26.71 2.41
C GLU A 191 -14.77 25.67 1.35
N ALA A 192 -13.64 25.86 0.67
CA ALA A 192 -13.12 24.88 -0.28
C ALA A 192 -12.61 23.61 0.44
N ALA A 193 -11.95 23.77 1.59
CA ALA A 193 -11.52 22.65 2.43
C ALA A 193 -12.71 21.85 2.98
N ASP A 194 -13.76 22.53 3.43
CA ASP A 194 -14.98 21.90 3.95
C ASP A 194 -15.76 21.18 2.85
N SER A 195 -15.84 21.76 1.65
CA SER A 195 -16.45 21.08 0.49
C SER A 195 -15.69 19.80 0.15
N LEU A 196 -14.36 19.86 0.13
CA LEU A 196 -13.51 18.69 -0.12
C LEU A 196 -13.68 17.61 0.95
N LEU A 197 -13.69 17.99 2.23
CA LEU A 197 -13.93 17.06 3.33
C LEU A 197 -15.33 16.42 3.24
N LYS A 198 -16.34 17.22 2.87
CA LYS A 198 -17.68 16.71 2.63
C LYS A 198 -17.71 15.69 1.50
N ASP A 199 -17.01 15.92 0.40
CA ASP A 199 -16.93 14.98 -0.72
C ASP A 199 -16.24 13.65 -0.32
N ILE A 200 -15.41 13.67 0.73
CA ILE A 200 -14.78 12.47 1.30
C ILE A 200 -15.74 11.69 2.20
N SER A 201 -16.49 12.36 3.10
CA SER A 201 -17.44 11.68 4.01
C SER A 201 -18.76 11.31 3.35
N GLU A 202 -19.18 12.06 2.33
CA GLU A 202 -20.42 11.87 1.58
C GLU A 202 -20.10 11.71 0.08
N PRO A 203 -19.37 10.66 -0.33
CA PRO A 203 -18.99 10.50 -1.73
C PRO A 203 -20.26 10.33 -2.57
N SER A 204 -20.53 11.29 -3.46
CA SER A 204 -21.69 11.17 -4.34
C SER A 204 -21.48 10.05 -5.36
N GLU A 205 -22.56 9.43 -5.84
CA GLU A 205 -22.46 8.33 -6.80
C GLU A 205 -21.79 8.76 -8.13
N ASP A 206 -21.86 10.06 -8.45
CA ASP A 206 -21.46 10.66 -9.72
C ASP A 206 -20.13 11.42 -9.65
N SER A 207 -19.77 11.99 -8.50
CA SER A 207 -18.49 12.68 -8.27
C SER A 207 -17.48 11.67 -7.76
N GLY A 208 -16.54 11.26 -8.61
CA GLY A 208 -15.47 10.33 -8.21
C GLY A 208 -14.78 10.76 -6.91
N PHE A 209 -14.30 9.77 -6.15
CA PHE A 209 -13.63 9.99 -4.88
C PHE A 209 -12.30 10.72 -5.07
N TYR A 210 -11.96 11.64 -4.16
CA TYR A 210 -10.72 12.41 -4.30
C TYR A 210 -9.50 11.53 -4.04
N THR A 211 -8.58 11.45 -5.02
CA THR A 211 -7.34 10.67 -4.90
C THR A 211 -6.09 11.56 -5.18
N PRO A 212 -5.00 11.41 -4.39
CA PRO A 212 -4.92 10.55 -3.21
C PRO A 212 -5.70 11.16 -2.04
N THR A 213 -6.30 10.34 -1.20
CA THR A 213 -6.72 10.75 0.15
C THR A 213 -5.94 9.93 1.15
N VAL A 214 -5.33 10.59 2.12
CA VAL A 214 -4.46 9.97 3.12
C VAL A 214 -5.01 10.21 4.50
N PHE A 215 -5.14 9.13 5.26
CA PHE A 215 -5.48 9.15 6.67
C PHE A 215 -4.28 8.65 7.47
N LEU A 216 -3.90 9.38 8.52
CA LEU A 216 -2.95 8.87 9.51
C LEU A 216 -3.74 8.26 10.65
N PHE A 217 -3.53 6.97 10.89
CA PHE A 217 -4.11 6.24 12.02
C PHE A 217 -3.06 6.04 13.11
N ASP A 218 -3.47 6.24 14.36
CA ASP A 218 -2.65 5.97 15.54
C ASP A 218 -3.45 5.16 16.57
N PHE A 219 -3.04 3.92 16.78
CA PHE A 219 -3.61 3.00 17.78
C PHE A 219 -2.57 2.64 18.86
N THR A 220 -1.49 3.42 18.95
CA THR A 220 -0.44 3.20 19.93
C THR A 220 -0.93 3.52 21.34
N GLU A 221 -0.27 2.98 22.36
CA GLU A 221 -0.61 3.28 23.77
C GLU A 221 -0.36 4.75 24.13
N GLU A 222 0.50 5.43 23.37
CA GLU A 222 0.88 6.83 23.60
C GLU A 222 -0.14 7.83 23.01
N ALA A 223 -1.06 7.36 22.15
CA ALA A 223 -2.05 8.20 21.49
C ALA A 223 -3.10 8.71 22.49
N SER A 224 -3.36 10.02 22.50
CA SER A 224 -4.40 10.62 23.36
C SER A 224 -5.81 10.18 22.95
N THR A 225 -6.00 9.91 21.66
CA THR A 225 -7.21 9.36 21.06
C THR A 225 -6.75 8.34 20.03
N LYS A 226 -7.29 7.11 20.11
CA LYS A 226 -7.01 6.06 19.13
C LYS A 226 -7.86 6.26 17.90
N GLY A 227 -7.33 5.95 16.72
CA GLY A 227 -8.05 6.05 15.46
C GLY A 227 -7.41 7.06 14.51
N VAL A 228 -8.23 7.79 13.75
CA VAL A 228 -7.73 8.80 12.80
C VAL A 228 -7.18 10.00 13.56
N ILE A 229 -6.00 10.48 13.15
CA ILE A 229 -5.37 11.66 13.75
C ILE A 229 -5.04 12.77 12.75
N GLU A 230 -5.05 12.51 11.46
CA GLU A 230 -4.85 13.53 10.42
C GLU A 230 -5.42 13.02 9.09
N THR A 231 -5.99 13.92 8.28
CA THR A 231 -6.40 13.63 6.89
C THR A 231 -5.84 14.68 5.95
N PHE A 232 -5.33 14.25 4.81
CA PHE A 232 -4.85 15.15 3.76
C PHE A 232 -5.12 14.56 2.37
N VAL A 233 -5.39 15.45 1.41
CA VAL A 233 -5.69 15.07 0.03
C VAL A 233 -4.52 15.31 -0.93
N SER A 234 -3.42 15.82 -0.41
CA SER A 234 -2.20 16.01 -1.16
C SER A 234 -0.99 15.94 -0.23
N ILE A 235 0.17 15.67 -0.80
CA ILE A 235 1.44 15.69 -0.08
C ILE A 235 2.27 16.83 -0.65
N PRO A 236 2.23 18.03 -0.03
CA PRO A 236 2.92 19.20 -0.55
C PRO A 236 4.44 19.01 -0.50
N GLY A 237 5.13 19.70 -1.41
CA GLY A 237 6.59 19.64 -1.56
C GLY A 237 7.00 19.54 -3.03
N ASN A 238 8.04 20.28 -3.39
CA ASN A 238 8.66 20.28 -4.71
C ASN A 238 9.66 19.12 -4.86
N THR A 239 10.24 18.66 -3.75
CA THR A 239 11.19 17.54 -3.72
C THR A 239 10.65 16.35 -2.92
N ASN A 240 11.18 15.15 -3.19
CA ASN A 240 10.82 13.96 -2.41
C ASN A 240 11.15 14.11 -0.92
N ALA A 241 12.21 14.86 -0.60
CA ALA A 241 12.61 15.15 0.78
C ALA A 241 11.62 16.09 1.48
N GLU A 242 11.10 17.10 0.79
CA GLU A 242 10.07 18.00 1.32
C GLU A 242 8.76 17.23 1.58
N ARG A 243 8.34 16.37 0.64
CA ARG A 243 7.17 15.49 0.84
C ARG A 243 7.37 14.52 2.00
N ALA A 244 8.56 13.95 2.13
CA ALA A 244 8.90 13.08 3.25
C ALA A 244 8.90 13.82 4.59
N TYR A 245 9.37 15.07 4.61
CA TYR A 245 9.32 15.92 5.79
C TYR A 245 7.89 16.28 6.17
N PHE A 246 7.02 16.60 5.20
CA PHE A 246 5.59 16.77 5.45
C PHE A 246 4.97 15.55 6.15
N LEU A 247 5.22 14.35 5.61
CA LEU A 247 4.76 13.09 6.20
C LEU A 247 5.32 12.86 7.59
N TYR A 248 6.58 13.21 7.83
CA TYR A 248 7.20 13.16 9.14
C TYR A 248 6.51 14.09 10.14
N GLN A 249 6.19 15.33 9.76
CA GLN A 249 5.50 16.26 10.64
C GLN A 249 4.09 15.79 10.98
N ALA A 250 3.37 15.22 10.01
CA ALA A 250 2.10 14.54 10.27
C ALA A 250 2.28 13.38 11.26
N TRP A 251 3.28 12.52 11.01
CA TRP A 251 3.57 11.35 11.83
C TRP A 251 3.88 11.69 13.29
N THR A 252 4.67 12.74 13.54
CA THR A 252 5.04 13.16 14.89
C THR A 252 4.03 14.11 15.55
N SER A 253 2.95 14.47 14.83
CA SER A 253 1.90 15.39 15.31
C SER A 253 2.45 16.72 15.85
N THR A 254 3.58 17.16 15.30
CA THR A 254 4.24 18.43 15.66
C THR A 254 3.50 19.64 15.12
N GLY A 255 2.66 19.45 14.08
CA GLY A 255 1.82 20.50 13.52
C GLY A 255 2.59 21.62 12.81
N VAL A 256 3.87 21.42 12.51
CA VAL A 256 4.69 22.38 11.75
C VAL A 256 4.68 21.97 10.28
N PHE A 257 3.55 22.19 9.63
CA PHE A 257 3.43 22.01 8.19
C PHE A 257 4.03 23.25 7.52
N ALA A 258 5.13 23.08 6.78
CA ALA A 258 5.69 24.17 6.00
C ALA A 258 4.68 24.58 4.92
N GLY A 259 4.31 25.86 4.91
CA GLY A 259 3.47 26.48 3.88
C GLY A 259 4.22 26.74 2.58
#